data_AF-A0A4Z1B309-F1
#
_entry.id   AF-A0A4Z1B309-F1
#
_cell.length_a   1.000
_cell.length_b   1.000
_cell.length_c   1.000
_cell.angle_alpha   90.00
_cell.angle_beta   90.00
_cell.angle_gamma   90.00
#
_symmetry.space_group_name_H-M   'P 1'
#
loop_
_entity.id
_entity.type
_entity.pdbx_description
1 polymer ?
#
loop_
_entity_poly.entity_id
_entity_poly.type
_entity_poly.pdbx_seq_one_letter_code
_entity_poly.pdbx_strand_id
1 'polypeptide(L)'
;MKLLQILIFIIFFVSNCYPKKCENSTIKIDEIVLDKMYEHDIEYCTLVNNSLKGDKLSFKEIIFLDVNFLDGESAYLHSYYIYIITKKLGGNHVSILLKDLSENELKSYYSILNSGIHYENINKNIKNEFPKLYKELWKNKNPINN
;
A
#
# COMPACT_ATOMS: atom_id res chain seq x y z
N MET A 1 -9.93 -9.17 43.80
CA MET A 1 -9.55 -9.85 42.53
C MET A 1 -10.51 -9.58 41.37
N LYS A 2 -11.84 -9.61 41.55
CA LYS A 2 -12.80 -9.40 40.44
C LYS A 2 -12.75 -7.99 39.80
N LEU A 3 -12.50 -6.94 40.57
CA LEU A 3 -12.38 -5.57 40.05
C LEU A 3 -11.14 -5.36 39.15
N LEU A 4 -10.02 -6.03 39.44
CA LEU A 4 -8.79 -5.90 38.66
C LEU A 4 -8.91 -6.59 37.29
N GLN A 5 -9.64 -7.71 37.21
CA GLN A 5 -9.92 -8.41 35.95
C GLN A 5 -10.88 -7.62 35.03
N ILE A 6 -11.85 -6.91 35.60
CA ILE A 6 -12.77 -6.05 34.83
C ILE A 6 -12.02 -4.84 34.24
N LEU A 7 -11.09 -4.24 34.99
CA LEU A 7 -10.25 -3.14 34.50
C LEU A 7 -9.32 -3.55 33.34
N ILE A 8 -8.74 -4.76 33.39
CA ILE A 8 -7.91 -5.30 32.30
C ILE A 8 -8.75 -5.56 31.04
N PHE A 9 -9.99 -6.06 31.19
CA PHE A 9 -10.90 -6.25 30.06
C PHE A 9 -11.34 -4.91 29.43
N ILE A 10 -11.58 -3.87 30.22
CA ILE A 10 -11.93 -2.55 29.70
C ILE A 10 -10.75 -1.95 28.93
N ILE A 11 -9.51 -2.06 29.42
CA ILE A 11 -8.31 -1.55 28.74
C ILE A 11 -8.11 -2.20 27.35
N PHE A 12 -8.46 -3.49 27.19
CA PHE A 12 -8.41 -4.16 25.89
C PHE A 12 -9.55 -3.75 24.93
N PHE A 13 -10.66 -3.21 25.44
CA PHE A 13 -11.78 -2.73 24.61
C PHE A 13 -11.70 -1.25 24.24
N VAL A 14 -10.85 -0.44 24.90
CA VAL A 14 -10.64 0.97 24.54
C VAL A 14 -9.40 1.21 23.66
N SER A 15 -8.62 0.18 23.32
CA SER A 15 -7.29 0.36 22.74
C SER A 15 -7.19 0.32 21.21
N ASN A 16 -8.24 -0.02 20.47
CA ASN A 16 -8.19 -0.03 18.99
C ASN A 16 -9.00 1.11 18.34
N CYS A 17 -8.96 2.30 18.93
CA CYS A 17 -9.40 3.50 18.22
C CYS A 17 -8.26 4.02 17.34
N TYR A 18 -8.11 3.44 16.14
CA TYR A 18 -7.27 4.06 15.12
C TYR A 18 -7.87 5.41 14.72
N PRO A 19 -7.06 6.45 14.52
CA PRO A 19 -7.58 7.73 14.10
C PRO A 19 -8.20 7.57 12.70
N LYS A 20 -9.48 7.93 12.55
CA LYS A 20 -10.19 7.98 11.24
C LYS A 20 -9.60 8.99 10.25
N LYS A 21 -8.54 9.69 10.65
CA LYS A 21 -7.80 10.64 9.83
C LYS A 21 -6.33 10.33 10.01
N CYS A 22 -5.57 10.35 8.93
CA CYS A 22 -4.12 10.25 9.02
C CYS A 22 -3.53 11.58 9.49
N GLU A 23 -3.60 11.82 10.80
CA GLU A 23 -2.88 12.94 11.41
C GLU A 23 -1.38 12.76 11.15
N ASN A 24 -0.75 13.81 10.60
CA ASN A 24 0.68 13.84 10.20
C ASN A 24 1.07 13.04 8.94
N SER A 25 0.12 12.56 8.15
CA SER A 25 0.48 12.03 6.82
C SER A 25 0.84 13.16 5.87
N THR A 26 1.94 12.98 5.12
CA THR A 26 2.31 13.90 4.03
C THR A 26 1.39 13.78 2.82
N ILE A 27 0.51 12.78 2.81
CA ILE A 27 -0.51 12.57 1.78
C ILE A 27 -1.91 12.53 2.41
N LYS A 28 -2.87 13.21 1.79
CA LYS A 28 -4.27 13.10 2.21
C LYS A 28 -4.83 11.78 1.70
N ILE A 29 -5.36 10.95 2.60
CA ILE A 29 -6.06 9.71 2.26
C ILE A 29 -7.56 9.97 2.33
N ASP A 30 -8.28 9.47 1.35
CA ASP A 30 -9.73 9.59 1.21
C ASP A 30 -10.45 8.76 2.27
N GLU A 31 -11.49 9.36 2.85
CA GLU A 31 -12.22 8.78 3.97
C GLU A 31 -12.84 7.42 3.61
N ILE A 32 -13.28 7.23 2.36
CA ILE A 32 -13.82 5.94 1.89
C ILE A 32 -12.83 4.78 2.01
N VAL A 33 -11.52 5.03 1.81
CA VAL A 33 -10.50 3.99 2.00
C VAL A 33 -10.24 3.81 3.48
N LEU A 34 -10.14 4.89 4.25
CA LEU A 34 -9.91 4.81 5.70
C LEU A 34 -11.02 4.09 6.44
N ASP A 35 -12.29 4.37 6.13
CA ASP A 35 -13.44 3.73 6.76
C ASP A 35 -13.44 2.22 6.50
N LYS A 36 -13.17 1.79 5.26
CA LYS A 36 -13.10 0.37 4.92
C LYS A 36 -11.94 -0.35 5.58
N MET A 37 -10.77 0.27 5.61
CA MET A 37 -9.62 -0.31 6.30
C MET A 37 -9.87 -0.41 7.81
N TYR A 38 -10.53 0.60 8.37
CA TYR A 38 -10.91 0.62 9.79
C TYR A 38 -11.92 -0.47 10.13
N GLU A 39 -12.94 -0.70 9.29
CA GLU A 39 -13.91 -1.80 9.47
C GLU A 39 -13.27 -3.19 9.48
N HIS A 40 -12.05 -3.31 8.95
CA HIS A 40 -11.27 -4.53 8.88
C HIS A 40 -10.02 -4.53 9.78
N ASP A 41 -9.96 -3.64 10.78
CA ASP A 41 -8.87 -3.54 11.77
C ASP A 41 -7.47 -3.26 11.16
N ILE A 42 -7.42 -2.58 10.02
CA ILE A 42 -6.17 -2.27 9.31
C ILE A 42 -5.70 -0.84 9.62
N GLU A 43 -4.48 -0.72 10.15
CA GLU A 43 -3.79 0.55 10.42
C GLU A 43 -3.27 1.23 9.15
N TYR A 44 -4.17 1.57 8.23
CA TYR A 44 -3.77 2.01 6.89
C TYR A 44 -2.90 3.28 6.89
N CYS A 45 -3.20 4.25 7.76
CA CYS A 45 -2.37 5.44 7.93
C CYS A 45 -0.93 5.11 8.37
N THR A 46 -0.78 4.17 9.32
CA THR A 46 0.52 3.71 9.81
C THR A 46 1.31 3.07 8.67
N LEU A 47 0.67 2.16 7.93
CA LEU A 47 1.28 1.49 6.77
C LEU A 47 1.73 2.47 5.70
N VAL A 48 0.88 3.42 5.31
CA VAL A 48 1.24 4.46 4.34
C VAL A 48 2.41 5.31 4.84
N ASN A 49 2.35 5.79 6.08
CA ASN A 49 3.37 6.68 6.63
C ASN A 49 4.73 5.99 6.78
N ASN A 50 4.75 4.73 7.18
CA ASN A 50 5.99 3.96 7.28
C ASN A 50 6.54 3.60 5.90
N SER A 51 5.66 3.27 4.95
CA SER A 51 6.04 3.06 3.55
C SER A 51 6.68 4.31 2.93
N LEU A 52 6.12 5.50 3.19
CA LEU A 52 6.69 6.78 2.74
C LEU A 52 8.09 7.08 3.31
N LYS A 53 8.44 6.47 4.45
CA LYS A 53 9.79 6.53 5.04
C LYS A 53 10.74 5.48 4.47
N GLY A 54 10.27 4.63 3.56
CA GLY A 54 11.05 3.53 2.98
C GLY A 54 11.12 2.30 3.88
N ASP A 55 10.21 2.15 4.85
CA ASP A 55 10.14 0.93 5.63
C ASP A 55 9.72 -0.25 4.74
N LYS A 56 10.61 -1.25 4.64
CA LYS A 56 10.45 -2.34 3.68
C LYS A 56 9.24 -3.23 4.01
N LEU A 57 9.00 -3.50 5.28
CA LEU A 57 7.92 -4.39 5.70
C LEU A 57 6.58 -3.72 5.45
N SER A 58 6.41 -2.48 5.89
CA SER A 58 5.22 -1.68 5.66
C SER A 58 4.94 -1.49 4.16
N PHE A 59 5.99 -1.25 3.35
CA PHE A 59 5.83 -1.11 1.90
C PHE A 59 5.37 -2.41 1.23
N LYS A 60 5.87 -3.56 1.67
CA LYS A 60 5.38 -4.85 1.16
C LYS A 60 3.96 -5.13 1.63
N GLU A 61 3.69 -4.91 2.90
CA GLU A 61 2.39 -5.15 3.51
C GLU A 61 1.30 -4.32 2.83
N ILE A 62 1.55 -3.05 2.54
CA ILE A 62 0.57 -2.22 1.84
C ILE A 62 0.36 -2.67 0.38
N ILE A 63 1.38 -3.20 -0.31
CA ILE A 63 1.23 -3.71 -1.69
C ILE A 63 0.37 -4.99 -1.71
N PHE A 64 0.58 -5.87 -0.74
CA PHE A 64 -0.03 -7.20 -0.70
C PHE A 64 -1.15 -7.33 0.34
N LEU A 65 -1.71 -6.20 0.74
CA LEU A 65 -2.86 -6.15 1.61
C LEU A 65 -4.01 -6.94 0.97
N ASP A 66 -4.69 -7.78 1.75
CA ASP A 66 -5.93 -8.39 1.27
C ASP A 66 -6.96 -7.26 1.12
N VAL A 67 -7.33 -6.95 -0.12
CA VAL A 67 -8.25 -5.86 -0.47
C VAL A 67 -9.58 -6.38 -1.01
N ASN A 68 -9.93 -7.65 -0.75
CA ASN A 68 -11.18 -8.24 -1.24
C ASN A 68 -12.44 -7.55 -0.69
N PHE A 69 -12.31 -6.81 0.41
CA PHE A 69 -13.38 -5.99 0.99
C PHE A 69 -13.47 -4.57 0.39
N LEU A 70 -12.51 -4.17 -0.45
CA LEU A 70 -12.59 -2.91 -1.18
C LEU A 70 -13.51 -3.07 -2.39
N ASP A 71 -14.34 -2.06 -2.64
CA ASP A 71 -15.08 -1.96 -3.91
C ASP A 71 -14.18 -1.38 -5.00
N GLY A 72 -14.70 -1.31 -6.23
CA GLY A 72 -13.93 -0.83 -7.38
C GLY A 72 -13.28 0.54 -7.16
N GLU A 73 -13.99 1.50 -6.57
CA GLU A 73 -13.44 2.84 -6.32
C GLU A 73 -12.34 2.82 -5.26
N SER A 74 -12.62 2.24 -4.10
CA SER A 74 -11.65 2.17 -2.99
C SER A 74 -10.41 1.32 -3.32
N ALA A 75 -10.55 0.26 -4.11
CA ALA A 75 -9.42 -0.53 -4.60
C ALA A 75 -8.54 0.25 -5.59
N TYR A 76 -9.15 1.10 -6.41
CA TYR A 76 -8.43 1.93 -7.37
C TYR A 76 -7.71 3.10 -6.67
N LEU A 77 -8.33 3.69 -5.64
CA LEU A 77 -7.69 4.63 -4.72
C LEU A 77 -6.52 4.00 -3.94
N HIS A 78 -6.67 2.76 -3.47
CA HIS A 78 -5.57 2.04 -2.84
C HIS A 78 -4.35 1.91 -3.78
N SER A 79 -4.61 1.52 -5.04
CA SER A 79 -3.59 1.48 -6.09
C SER A 79 -2.94 2.85 -6.32
N TYR A 80 -3.73 3.92 -6.29
CA TYR A 80 -3.23 5.29 -6.39
C TYR A 80 -2.26 5.66 -5.24
N TYR A 81 -2.56 5.29 -3.99
CA TYR A 81 -1.63 5.56 -2.89
C TYR A 81 -0.31 4.81 -3.03
N ILE A 82 -0.32 3.58 -3.55
CA ILE A 82 0.91 2.84 -3.87
C ILE A 82 1.72 3.58 -4.96
N TYR A 83 1.06 4.14 -5.97
CA TYR A 83 1.72 5.01 -6.95
C TYR A 83 2.35 6.25 -6.29
N ILE A 84 1.62 6.93 -5.40
CA ILE A 84 2.14 8.13 -4.70
C ILE A 84 3.35 7.80 -3.83
N ILE A 85 3.30 6.69 -3.08
CA ILE A 85 4.43 6.21 -2.29
C ILE A 85 5.63 5.93 -3.21
N THR A 86 5.41 5.20 -4.30
CA THR A 86 6.45 4.89 -5.30
C THR A 86 7.09 6.15 -5.87
N LYS A 87 6.27 7.14 -6.21
CA LYS A 87 6.71 8.44 -6.73
C LYS A 87 7.55 9.21 -5.72
N LYS A 88 7.15 9.19 -4.44
CA LYS A 88 7.87 9.86 -3.34
C LYS A 88 9.21 9.21 -3.02
N LEU A 89 9.26 7.88 -2.95
CA LEU A 89 10.50 7.14 -2.70
C LEU A 89 11.46 7.18 -3.89
N GLY A 90 10.90 7.24 -5.10
CA GLY A 90 11.63 7.18 -6.36
C GLY A 90 11.93 5.75 -6.80
N GLY A 91 11.91 5.53 -8.12
CA GLY A 91 12.00 4.19 -8.71
C GLY A 91 13.22 3.38 -8.28
N ASN A 92 14.41 3.99 -8.16
CA ASN A 92 15.62 3.26 -7.75
C ASN A 92 15.53 2.72 -6.32
N HIS A 93 14.94 3.49 -5.40
CA HIS A 93 14.80 3.06 -4.01
C HIS A 93 13.77 1.92 -3.93
N VAL A 94 12.64 2.08 -4.60
CA VAL A 94 11.60 1.06 -4.71
C VAL A 94 12.17 -0.26 -5.23
N SER A 95 13.02 -0.23 -6.26
CA SER A 95 13.68 -1.44 -6.76
C SER A 95 14.47 -2.22 -5.70
N ILE A 96 15.10 -1.50 -4.76
CA ILE A 96 15.82 -2.11 -3.63
C ILE A 96 14.83 -2.77 -2.66
N LEU A 97 13.69 -2.13 -2.40
CA LEU A 97 12.65 -2.66 -1.51
C LEU A 97 12.00 -3.93 -2.07
N LEU A 98 11.93 -4.05 -3.40
CA LEU A 98 11.31 -5.18 -4.11
C LEU A 98 12.29 -6.34 -4.41
N LYS A 99 13.58 -6.21 -4.08
CA LYS A 99 14.64 -7.13 -4.55
C LYS A 99 14.45 -8.62 -4.20
N ASP A 100 13.69 -8.89 -3.14
CA ASP A 100 13.45 -10.23 -2.58
C ASP A 100 12.01 -10.70 -2.80
N LEU A 101 11.25 -10.01 -3.64
CA LEU A 101 9.94 -10.50 -4.09
C LEU A 101 10.10 -11.54 -5.19
N SER A 102 9.22 -12.52 -5.17
CA SER A 102 9.05 -13.50 -6.24
C SER A 102 8.57 -12.84 -7.53
N GLU A 103 8.71 -13.56 -8.64
CA GLU A 103 8.24 -13.07 -9.94
C GLU A 103 6.74 -12.75 -9.95
N ASN A 104 5.92 -13.56 -9.26
CA ASN A 104 4.48 -13.34 -9.16
C ASN A 104 4.15 -12.09 -8.36
N GLU A 105 4.84 -11.88 -7.24
CA GLU A 105 4.70 -10.66 -6.43
C GLU A 105 5.10 -9.40 -7.22
N LEU A 106 6.16 -9.48 -8.02
CA LEU A 106 6.58 -8.38 -8.90
C LEU A 106 5.55 -8.10 -10.01
N LYS A 107 4.90 -9.14 -10.57
CA LYS A 107 3.80 -8.97 -11.53
C LYS A 107 2.59 -8.31 -10.88
N SER A 108 2.23 -8.72 -9.66
CA SER A 108 1.14 -8.09 -8.89
C SER A 108 1.45 -6.63 -8.61
N TYR A 109 2.66 -6.33 -8.13
CA TYR A 109 3.11 -4.95 -7.92
C TYR A 109 3.06 -4.11 -9.20
N TYR A 110 3.54 -4.65 -10.33
CA TYR A 110 3.44 -3.97 -11.63
C TYR A 110 1.99 -3.62 -11.98
N SER A 111 1.07 -4.57 -11.80
CA SER A 111 -0.36 -4.38 -12.09
C SER A 111 -0.95 -3.28 -11.22
N ILE A 112 -0.72 -3.34 -9.91
CA ILE A 112 -1.21 -2.35 -8.94
C ILE A 112 -0.66 -0.96 -9.25
N LEU A 113 0.66 -0.86 -9.47
CA LEU A 113 1.30 0.41 -9.78
C LEU A 113 0.77 1.01 -11.09
N ASN A 114 0.52 0.18 -12.11
CA ASN A 114 -0.03 0.67 -13.37
C ASN A 114 -1.48 1.16 -13.21
N SER A 115 -2.29 0.48 -12.39
CA SER A 115 -3.63 0.97 -12.00
C SER A 115 -3.56 2.32 -11.28
N GLY A 116 -2.64 2.48 -10.32
CA GLY A 116 -2.45 3.76 -9.62
C GLY A 116 -1.99 4.91 -10.52
N ILE A 117 -1.13 4.63 -11.50
CA ILE A 117 -0.73 5.62 -12.52
C ILE A 117 -1.92 6.02 -13.38
N HIS A 118 -2.73 5.04 -13.79
CA HIS A 118 -3.89 5.27 -14.64
C HIS A 118 -5.00 6.03 -13.90
N TYR A 119 -5.11 5.88 -12.57
CA TYR A 119 -5.98 6.72 -11.74
C TYR A 119 -5.56 8.20 -11.79
N GLU A 120 -4.27 8.50 -11.59
CA GLU A 120 -3.76 9.87 -11.65
C GLU A 120 -3.90 10.46 -13.07
N ASN A 121 -3.56 9.68 -14.10
CA ASN A 121 -3.62 10.11 -15.49
C ASN A 121 -3.64 8.93 -16.47
N ILE A 122 -4.74 8.80 -17.21
CA ILE A 122 -4.94 7.71 -18.17
C ILE A 122 -3.90 7.62 -19.29
N ASN A 123 -3.22 8.73 -19.61
CA ASN A 123 -2.22 8.78 -20.68
C ASN A 123 -0.83 8.38 -20.21
N LYS A 124 -0.67 8.11 -18.90
CA LYS A 124 0.61 7.71 -18.31
C LYS A 124 0.66 6.21 -18.10
N ASN A 125 1.87 5.69 -18.10
CA ASN A 125 2.15 4.31 -17.75
C ASN A 125 3.50 4.23 -17.03
N ILE A 126 3.78 3.07 -16.45
CA ILE A 126 5.01 2.84 -15.69
C ILE A 126 6.29 3.01 -16.52
N LYS A 127 6.26 2.72 -17.82
CA LYS A 127 7.43 2.87 -18.71
C LYS A 127 7.83 4.34 -18.84
N ASN A 128 6.84 5.25 -18.89
CA ASN A 128 7.07 6.67 -19.04
C ASN A 128 7.37 7.34 -17.68
N GLU A 129 6.68 6.93 -16.61
CA GLU A 129 6.84 7.52 -15.27
C GLU A 129 8.10 7.00 -14.54
N PHE A 130 8.41 5.71 -14.67
CA PHE A 130 9.50 5.05 -13.96
C PHE A 130 10.32 4.15 -14.89
N PRO A 131 11.02 4.70 -15.91
CA PRO A 131 11.66 3.90 -16.96
C PRO A 131 12.71 2.89 -16.46
N LYS A 132 13.42 3.21 -15.36
CA LYS A 132 14.39 2.29 -14.74
C LYS A 132 13.71 1.15 -14.01
N LEU A 133 12.74 1.47 -13.15
CA LEU A 133 11.93 0.47 -12.43
C LEU A 133 11.19 -0.44 -13.41
N TYR A 134 10.63 0.11 -14.49
CA TYR A 134 10.02 -0.67 -15.56
C TYR A 134 10.98 -1.72 -16.14
N LYS A 135 12.23 -1.32 -16.45
CA LYS A 135 13.24 -2.26 -16.96
C LYS A 135 13.55 -3.36 -15.95
N GLU A 136 13.55 -3.08 -14.66
CA GLU A 136 13.87 -4.08 -13.64
C GLU A 136 12.71 -5.04 -13.40
N LEU A 137 11.48 -4.52 -13.32
CA LEU A 137 10.27 -5.34 -13.27
C LEU A 137 10.12 -6.19 -14.54
N TRP A 138 10.54 -5.67 -15.70
CA TRP A 138 10.49 -6.38 -16.98
C TRP A 138 11.70 -7.30 -17.24
N LYS A 139 12.87 -7.06 -16.63
CA LYS A 139 14.01 -7.99 -16.70
C LYS A 139 13.68 -9.33 -16.06
N ASN A 140 12.78 -9.32 -15.08
CA ASN A 140 12.24 -10.53 -14.46
C ASN A 140 11.11 -11.18 -15.29
N LYS A 141 10.71 -10.56 -16.42
CA LYS A 141 10.06 -11.23 -17.55
C LYS A 141 11.12 -11.67 -18.56
N ASN A 142 11.82 -12.77 -18.29
CA ASN A 142 12.29 -13.60 -19.41
C ASN A 142 11.23 -14.66 -19.72
N PRO A 143 11.09 -15.01 -20.99
CA PRO A 143 9.80 -15.12 -21.65
C PRO A 143 9.30 -16.56 -21.61
N ILE A 144 8.01 -16.76 -21.32
CA ILE A 144 7.32 -17.85 -21.98
C ILE A 144 7.14 -17.39 -23.42
N ASN A 145 8.17 -17.60 -24.24
CA ASN A 145 7.94 -17.91 -25.64
C ASN A 145 7.51 -19.37 -25.66
N ASN A 146 6.20 -19.58 -25.79
CA ASN A 146 5.57 -20.53 -26.70
C ASN A 146 4.08 -20.22 -26.75
#